data_AF-A0A0B7FFH5-F1
#
_entry.id   AF-A0A0B7FFH5-F1
#
_cell.length_a   1.000
_cell.length_b   1.000
_cell.length_c   1.000
_cell.angle_alpha   90.00
_cell.angle_beta   90.00
_cell.angle_gamma   90.00
#
_symmetry.space_group_name_H-M   'P 1'
#
loop_
_entity.id
_entity.type
_entity.pdbx_description
1 polymer ?
#
loop_
_entity_poly.entity_id
_entity_poly.type
_entity_poly.pdbx_seq_one_letter_code
_entity_poly.pdbx_strand_id
1 'polypeptide(L)'
;MSDGARLHELWASALSDAANTLKGLVGSSGWVRVSSSNGGNGSLHKKGNVFRAVIEIDEGTCPGVDEWRALFSSPELRKEWDVMTDKVQVLEVLDPATRVVKTDYALGWPANPRDAITISRTVHDASTIIDISTSLPRSPDEPAYLRPSPPYVRSHVHLQAWCVQLPTPTSSKTRITLFWQHDLRNAFTLSSSSPSTTLPILLPAIYSVACERATRAPLLQRWGPRSVIDAVSYDTGRAALRIDYTILPDEEHGEGNSGAGQREVELRISPVHAWEAQISTRAASEAVSNLPWTVNASRSGPGGEIINQDADRTVMRIVHPPVPANSASSLKVKLVIELGGGSKGTLRINGAPHAVSSARLAPRPVLEAGFALGVGADALSNISSSPGQVNGSGSVTSTPAPSTQSRAASITSTVPSGLATSTRTAAAQKSIQTLIRRSYTYFTALLQEPDIKWRPLLESRGVTVTQLDSIDPTLVVYRAEATFVGVGVWDLLGVLGCEPARVIWEKNIEDARLVEDVSELSELWKVGWKAAWPVNPRDAIVLKTSYKSPTAAHVFSFSTSDLNLFPLIPSAELPTIRTHVDLHGFAIEALHPQLRYLPCLSNPLLPTLLRGPVEDLVECLLLW
;
A
#
# COMPACT_ATOMS: atom_id res chain seq x y z
N MET A 1 12.35 -25.07 29.52
CA MET A 1 12.24 -25.63 28.15
C MET A 1 10.78 -25.88 27.79
N SER A 2 9.86 -24.99 28.18
CA SER A 2 8.41 -25.12 27.93
C SER A 2 7.84 -23.94 27.13
N ASP A 3 8.69 -23.20 26.42
CA ASP A 3 8.47 -21.75 26.28
C ASP A 3 7.80 -21.34 24.94
N GLY A 4 7.69 -22.24 23.96
CA GLY A 4 7.00 -21.97 22.68
C GLY A 4 5.52 -22.38 22.64
N ALA A 5 5.15 -23.47 23.31
CA ALA A 5 3.80 -24.03 23.23
C ALA A 5 2.74 -23.09 23.84
N ARG A 6 3.06 -22.51 25.00
CA ARG A 6 2.19 -21.52 25.67
C ARG A 6 2.01 -20.25 24.85
N LEU A 7 3.07 -19.79 24.19
CA LEU A 7 3.03 -18.62 23.31
C LEU A 7 2.12 -18.89 22.10
N HIS A 8 2.28 -20.06 21.47
CA HIS A 8 1.44 -20.49 20.35
C HIS A 8 -0.03 -20.65 20.76
N GLU A 9 -0.31 -21.18 21.95
CA GLU A 9 -1.66 -21.27 22.50
C GLU A 9 -2.30 -19.88 22.70
N LEU A 10 -1.55 -18.92 23.24
CA LEU A 10 -2.00 -17.53 23.39
C LEU A 10 -2.33 -16.89 22.02
N TRP A 11 -1.50 -17.14 21.01
CA TRP A 11 -1.73 -16.62 19.66
C TRP A 11 -2.95 -17.28 18.98
N ALA A 12 -3.13 -18.58 19.16
CA ALA A 12 -4.31 -19.30 18.68
C ALA A 12 -5.60 -18.83 19.39
N SER A 13 -5.53 -18.55 20.69
CA SER A 13 -6.63 -17.94 21.45
C SER A 13 -6.98 -16.55 20.91
N ALA A 14 -5.98 -15.69 20.65
CA ALA A 14 -6.23 -14.35 20.10
C ALA A 14 -6.92 -14.40 18.73
N LEU A 15 -6.51 -15.32 17.84
CA LEU A 15 -7.20 -15.57 16.57
C LEU A 15 -8.63 -16.06 16.78
N SER A 16 -8.85 -16.96 17.75
CA SER A 16 -10.18 -17.49 18.08
C SER A 16 -11.11 -16.38 18.60
N ASP A 17 -10.60 -15.49 19.45
CA ASP A 17 -11.34 -14.34 19.96
C ASP A 17 -11.69 -13.34 18.85
N ALA A 18 -10.75 -13.08 17.92
CA ALA A 18 -11.01 -12.26 16.75
C ALA A 18 -12.08 -12.89 15.82
N ALA A 19 -12.03 -14.20 15.60
CA ALA A 19 -13.03 -14.92 14.83
C ALA A 19 -14.41 -14.93 15.51
N ASN A 20 -14.47 -15.09 16.83
CA ASN A 20 -15.69 -14.99 17.62
C ASN A 20 -16.28 -13.57 17.56
N THR A 21 -15.41 -12.55 17.63
CA THR A 21 -15.80 -11.14 17.47
C THR A 21 -16.39 -10.90 16.07
N LEU A 22 -15.74 -11.39 15.02
CA LEU A 22 -16.26 -11.33 13.65
C LEU A 22 -17.63 -12.00 13.53
N LYS A 23 -17.78 -13.22 14.07
CA LYS A 23 -19.06 -13.95 14.11
C LYS A 23 -20.15 -13.13 14.77
N GLY A 24 -19.85 -12.51 15.90
CA GLY A 24 -20.76 -11.59 16.58
C GLY A 24 -21.14 -10.36 15.75
N LEU A 25 -20.23 -9.86 14.90
CA LEU A 25 -20.46 -8.68 14.08
C LEU A 25 -21.29 -8.94 12.83
N VAL A 26 -21.06 -10.07 12.13
CA VAL A 26 -21.71 -10.44 10.86
C VAL A 26 -23.23 -10.49 10.99
N GLY A 27 -23.75 -11.13 12.04
CA GLY A 27 -25.18 -11.27 12.29
C GLY A 27 -25.81 -10.13 13.09
N SER A 28 -25.05 -9.10 13.45
CA SER A 28 -25.54 -8.09 14.38
C SER A 28 -26.30 -6.94 13.74
N SER A 29 -27.32 -6.47 14.45
CA SER A 29 -28.05 -5.22 14.15
C SER A 29 -27.38 -4.00 14.82
N GLY A 30 -27.89 -2.80 14.54
CA GLY A 30 -27.41 -1.55 15.16
C GLY A 30 -26.21 -0.90 14.46
N TRP A 31 -25.96 -1.24 13.20
CA TRP A 31 -24.99 -0.57 12.36
C TRP A 31 -25.51 0.81 11.92
N VAL A 32 -24.78 1.88 12.25
CA VAL A 32 -25.10 3.23 11.81
C VAL A 32 -24.34 3.51 10.52
N ARG A 33 -25.04 3.91 9.46
CA ARG A 33 -24.40 4.28 8.20
C ARG A 33 -23.62 5.60 8.38
N VAL A 34 -22.33 5.57 8.08
CA VAL A 34 -21.42 6.72 8.17
C VAL A 34 -21.25 7.40 6.82
N SER A 35 -21.21 6.62 5.74
CA SER A 35 -21.06 7.13 4.38
C SER A 35 -21.70 6.16 3.37
N SER A 36 -22.18 6.72 2.27
CA SER A 36 -22.70 6.02 1.09
C SER A 36 -21.97 6.58 -0.12
N SER A 37 -21.44 5.72 -1.01
CA SER A 37 -20.89 6.24 -2.27
C SER A 37 -22.04 6.75 -3.15
N ASN A 38 -21.85 7.91 -3.81
CA ASN A 38 -22.84 8.49 -4.73
C ASN A 38 -23.07 7.64 -6.00
N GLY A 39 -22.31 6.55 -6.17
CA GLY A 39 -22.40 5.59 -7.28
C GLY A 39 -23.02 4.22 -6.92
N GLY A 40 -23.71 4.11 -5.78
CA GLY A 40 -24.62 2.98 -5.50
C GLY A 40 -24.01 1.67 -4.98
N ASN A 41 -22.72 1.40 -5.22
CA ASN A 41 -22.18 0.05 -4.98
C ASN A 41 -21.38 -0.11 -3.67
N GLY A 42 -21.11 0.97 -2.92
CA GLY A 42 -20.29 0.95 -1.70
C GLY A 42 -20.97 1.59 -0.50
N SER A 43 -20.82 1.00 0.69
CA SER A 43 -21.37 1.54 1.94
C SER A 43 -20.40 1.38 3.10
N LEU A 44 -20.38 2.37 3.99
CA LEU A 44 -19.63 2.34 5.22
C LEU A 44 -20.58 2.46 6.41
N HIS A 45 -20.47 1.52 7.33
CA HIS A 45 -21.22 1.50 8.58
C HIS A 45 -20.27 1.50 9.77
N LYS A 46 -20.75 1.97 10.92
CA LYS A 46 -20.02 1.97 12.19
C LYS A 46 -20.91 1.43 13.30
N LYS A 47 -20.31 0.66 14.20
CA LYS A 47 -20.93 0.15 15.42
C LYS A 47 -19.90 0.21 16.55
N GLY A 48 -20.12 1.08 17.54
CA GLY A 48 -19.11 1.39 18.54
C GLY A 48 -17.82 1.88 17.87
N ASN A 49 -16.71 1.18 18.10
CA ASN A 49 -15.40 1.48 17.50
C ASN A 49 -15.07 0.63 16.26
N VAL A 50 -16.03 -0.16 15.77
CA VAL A 50 -15.83 -1.04 14.61
C VAL A 50 -16.46 -0.39 13.37
N PHE A 51 -15.69 -0.36 12.29
CA PHE A 51 -16.18 0.02 10.96
C PHE A 51 -16.45 -1.23 10.11
N ARG A 52 -17.49 -1.17 9.30
CA ARG A 52 -17.84 -2.17 8.29
C ARG A 52 -18.00 -1.48 6.95
N ALA A 53 -17.02 -1.66 6.07
CA ALA A 53 -17.10 -1.23 4.69
C ALA A 53 -17.57 -2.39 3.81
N VAL A 54 -18.47 -2.14 2.86
CA VAL A 54 -19.00 -3.14 1.94
C VAL A 54 -18.99 -2.56 0.54
N ILE A 55 -18.55 -3.33 -0.45
CA ILE A 55 -18.75 -3.05 -1.88
C ILE A 55 -19.37 -4.27 -2.56
N GLU A 56 -20.27 -4.02 -3.50
CA GLU A 56 -20.77 -5.02 -4.45
C GLU A 56 -20.31 -4.66 -5.85
N ILE A 57 -19.74 -5.60 -6.56
CA ILE A 57 -19.17 -5.38 -7.89
C ILE A 57 -19.93 -6.28 -8.86
N ASP A 58 -20.58 -5.64 -9.83
CA ASP A 58 -21.32 -6.29 -10.91
C ASP A 58 -20.34 -6.92 -11.92
N GLU A 59 -20.79 -7.98 -12.58
CA GLU A 59 -20.03 -8.91 -13.45
C GLU A 59 -18.86 -8.29 -14.24
N GLY A 60 -17.71 -8.96 -14.17
CA GLY A 60 -16.49 -8.72 -14.93
C GLY A 60 -15.57 -9.95 -14.88
N THR A 61 -14.29 -9.82 -15.27
CA THR A 61 -13.29 -10.87 -15.02
C THR A 61 -13.02 -10.96 -13.52
N CYS A 62 -13.83 -11.75 -12.81
CA CYS A 62 -13.74 -11.88 -11.37
C CYS A 62 -12.55 -12.77 -10.99
N PRO A 63 -11.70 -12.37 -10.03
CA PRO A 63 -10.65 -13.24 -9.50
C PRO A 63 -11.30 -14.43 -8.78
N GLY A 64 -10.84 -15.64 -9.08
CA GLY A 64 -11.32 -16.87 -8.46
C GLY A 64 -10.81 -17.02 -7.02
N VAL A 65 -11.20 -18.12 -6.37
CA VAL A 65 -10.82 -18.40 -4.97
C VAL A 65 -9.30 -18.42 -4.81
N ASP A 66 -8.59 -19.05 -5.76
CA ASP A 66 -7.15 -19.17 -5.72
C ASP A 66 -6.42 -17.82 -5.90
N GLU A 67 -6.98 -16.90 -6.67
CA GLU A 67 -6.44 -15.54 -6.81
C GLU A 67 -6.53 -14.79 -5.48
N TRP A 68 -7.68 -14.81 -4.82
CA TRP A 68 -7.83 -14.20 -3.50
C TRP A 68 -6.91 -14.86 -2.46
N ARG A 69 -6.79 -16.18 -2.47
CA ARG A 69 -5.85 -16.89 -1.60
C ARG A 69 -4.41 -16.51 -1.86
N ALA A 70 -4.01 -16.38 -3.13
CA ALA A 70 -2.66 -15.96 -3.50
C ALA A 70 -2.37 -14.52 -3.04
N LEU A 71 -3.36 -13.63 -3.15
CA LEU A 71 -3.28 -12.25 -2.67
C LEU A 71 -3.08 -12.19 -1.15
N PHE A 72 -3.93 -12.86 -0.36
CA PHE A 72 -3.80 -12.88 1.10
C PHE A 72 -2.56 -13.66 1.57
N SER A 73 -2.09 -14.63 0.77
CA SER A 73 -0.86 -15.36 1.06
C SER A 73 0.42 -14.57 0.76
N SER A 74 0.30 -13.44 0.06
CA SER A 74 1.42 -12.55 -0.31
C SER A 74 1.16 -11.15 0.25
N PRO A 75 1.22 -10.98 1.58
CA PRO A 75 0.81 -9.73 2.23
C PRO A 75 1.66 -8.51 1.81
N GLU A 76 2.82 -8.71 1.21
CA GLU A 76 3.65 -7.69 0.56
C GLU A 76 2.90 -6.93 -0.54
N LEU A 77 1.94 -7.57 -1.22
CA LEU A 77 1.06 -6.92 -2.21
C LEU A 77 0.13 -5.88 -1.58
N ARG A 78 -0.02 -5.83 -0.26
CA ARG A 78 -0.85 -4.83 0.43
C ARG A 78 -0.45 -3.40 0.08
N LYS A 79 0.85 -3.15 -0.15
CA LYS A 79 1.35 -1.83 -0.55
C LYS A 79 0.75 -1.32 -1.87
N GLU A 80 0.29 -2.21 -2.75
CA GLU A 80 -0.28 -1.85 -4.05
C GLU A 80 -1.69 -1.26 -3.93
N TRP A 81 -2.43 -1.55 -2.85
CA TRP A 81 -3.83 -1.10 -2.68
C TRP A 81 -4.11 -0.35 -1.37
N ASP A 82 -3.28 -0.52 -0.34
CA ASP A 82 -3.39 0.20 0.92
C ASP A 82 -2.42 1.38 0.96
N VAL A 83 -2.94 2.57 0.65
CA VAL A 83 -2.18 3.82 0.58
C VAL A 83 -1.47 4.22 1.88
N MET A 84 -1.89 3.66 3.01
CA MET A 84 -1.27 3.92 4.32
C MET A 84 -0.07 3.00 4.57
N THR A 85 0.06 1.92 3.80
CA THR A 85 1.09 0.90 3.98
C THR A 85 2.39 1.31 3.29
N ASP A 86 3.48 1.34 4.06
CA ASP A 86 4.82 1.63 3.54
C ASP A 86 5.60 0.33 3.26
N LYS A 87 5.55 -0.62 4.18
CA LYS A 87 6.25 -1.91 4.06
C LYS A 87 5.45 -3.01 4.75
N VAL A 88 5.48 -4.21 4.17
CA VAL A 88 4.95 -5.41 4.80
C VAL A 88 6.00 -6.51 4.75
N GLN A 89 6.08 -7.30 5.81
CA GLN A 89 7.03 -8.40 5.92
C GLN A 89 6.38 -9.58 6.65
N VAL A 90 6.45 -10.77 6.06
CA VAL A 90 6.14 -12.01 6.76
C VAL A 90 7.27 -12.30 7.76
N LEU A 91 6.89 -12.47 9.02
CA LEU A 91 7.82 -12.79 10.12
C LEU A 91 7.86 -14.30 10.36
N GLU A 92 6.70 -14.94 10.40
CA GLU A 92 6.57 -16.38 10.62
C GLU A 92 5.41 -16.97 9.82
N VAL A 93 5.57 -18.22 9.38
CA VAL A 93 4.52 -19.01 8.73
C VAL A 93 4.25 -20.21 9.60
N LEU A 94 3.08 -20.24 10.24
CA LEU A 94 2.72 -21.25 11.24
C LEU A 94 2.04 -22.45 10.59
N ASP A 95 1.19 -22.20 9.60
CA ASP A 95 0.58 -23.19 8.73
C ASP A 95 0.24 -22.53 7.37
N PRO A 96 -0.18 -23.27 6.33
CA PRO A 96 -0.43 -22.67 5.01
C PRO A 96 -1.49 -21.56 5.01
N ALA A 97 -2.37 -21.55 6.01
CA ALA A 97 -3.42 -20.57 6.18
C ALA A 97 -3.06 -19.45 7.17
N THR A 98 -2.04 -19.64 8.02
CA THR A 98 -1.79 -18.82 9.21
C THR A 98 -0.35 -18.30 9.26
N ARG A 99 -0.21 -16.99 9.45
CA ARG A 99 1.08 -16.31 9.40
C ARG A 99 1.14 -15.12 10.35
N VAL A 100 2.35 -14.76 10.76
CA VAL A 100 2.63 -13.53 11.51
C VAL A 100 3.26 -12.52 10.55
N VAL A 101 2.71 -11.32 10.52
CA VAL A 101 3.06 -10.25 9.57
C VAL A 101 3.35 -8.97 10.33
N LYS A 102 4.43 -8.28 9.95
CA LYS A 102 4.67 -6.89 10.31
C LYS A 102 4.20 -5.98 9.18
N THR A 103 3.43 -4.95 9.53
CA THR A 103 3.04 -3.88 8.60
C THR A 103 3.50 -2.55 9.16
N ASP A 104 4.26 -1.82 8.36
CA ASP A 104 4.72 -0.46 8.64
C ASP A 104 3.84 0.52 7.86
N TYR A 105 3.38 1.57 8.54
CA TYR A 105 2.43 2.56 8.04
C TYR A 105 3.04 3.96 7.98
N ALA A 106 2.81 4.64 6.85
CA ALA A 106 3.16 6.04 6.62
C ALA A 106 1.89 6.91 6.67
N LEU A 107 1.57 7.44 7.86
CA LEU A 107 0.29 8.14 8.13
C LEU A 107 0.30 9.63 7.76
N GLY A 108 1.38 10.13 7.15
CA GLY A 108 1.56 11.53 6.83
C GLY A 108 1.91 12.40 8.04
N TRP A 109 2.45 13.58 7.76
CA TRP A 109 2.79 14.57 8.77
C TRP A 109 1.52 15.17 9.41
N PRO A 110 1.49 15.50 10.72
CA PRO A 110 2.57 15.50 11.73
C PRO A 110 2.74 14.16 12.47
N ALA A 111 2.13 13.09 11.99
CA ALA A 111 1.97 11.87 12.75
C ALA A 111 3.20 10.94 12.54
N ASN A 112 3.84 10.47 13.62
CA ASN A 112 4.97 9.52 13.55
C ASN A 112 4.61 8.25 12.74
N PRO A 113 5.55 7.54 12.10
CA PRO A 113 5.22 6.29 11.43
C PRO A 113 4.72 5.25 12.47
N ARG A 114 3.78 4.40 12.07
CA ARG A 114 3.21 3.35 12.93
C ARG A 114 3.64 1.98 12.43
N ASP A 115 3.73 1.01 13.30
CA ASP A 115 3.81 -0.39 12.90
C ASP A 115 2.71 -1.21 13.58
N ALA A 116 2.37 -2.36 13.00
CA ALA A 116 1.54 -3.38 13.61
C ALA A 116 2.19 -4.74 13.38
N ILE A 117 2.12 -5.61 14.38
CA ILE A 117 2.46 -7.02 14.22
C ILE A 117 1.19 -7.80 14.48
N THR A 118 0.74 -8.51 13.45
CA THR A 118 -0.53 -9.20 13.43
C THR A 118 -0.34 -10.66 13.09
N ILE A 119 -1.12 -11.52 13.72
CA ILE A 119 -1.35 -12.87 13.25
C ILE A 119 -2.59 -12.85 12.35
N SER A 120 -2.47 -13.44 11.17
CA SER A 120 -3.57 -13.55 10.21
C SER A 120 -3.85 -15.01 9.85
N ARG A 121 -5.12 -15.32 9.62
CA ARG A 121 -5.58 -16.63 9.17
C ARG A 121 -6.59 -16.48 8.03
N THR A 122 -6.32 -17.16 6.91
CA THR A 122 -7.22 -17.23 5.76
C THR A 122 -8.01 -18.54 5.77
N VAL A 123 -9.32 -18.46 5.80
CA VAL A 123 -10.24 -19.60 5.66
C VAL A 123 -11.13 -19.39 4.43
N HIS A 124 -11.51 -20.46 3.75
CA HIS A 124 -12.31 -20.35 2.53
C HIS A 124 -13.14 -21.61 2.28
N ASP A 125 -14.19 -21.45 1.49
CA ASP A 125 -14.93 -22.51 0.82
C ASP A 125 -14.92 -22.25 -0.71
N ALA A 126 -15.85 -22.85 -1.46
CA ALA A 126 -15.92 -22.70 -2.91
C ALA A 126 -16.36 -21.31 -3.38
N SER A 127 -17.02 -20.51 -2.54
CA SER A 127 -17.57 -19.21 -2.92
C SER A 127 -17.25 -18.07 -1.94
N THR A 128 -16.64 -18.35 -0.81
CA THR A 128 -16.34 -17.36 0.22
C THR A 128 -14.91 -17.51 0.71
N ILE A 129 -14.21 -16.38 0.84
CA ILE A 129 -12.88 -16.27 1.44
C ILE A 129 -12.98 -15.30 2.61
N ILE A 130 -12.42 -15.68 3.76
CA ILE A 130 -12.28 -14.81 4.93
C ILE A 130 -10.82 -14.78 5.34
N ASP A 131 -10.22 -13.59 5.39
CA ASP A 131 -8.93 -13.36 6.01
C ASP A 131 -9.13 -12.58 7.31
N ILE A 132 -8.77 -13.18 8.44
CA ILE A 132 -8.95 -12.61 9.78
C ILE A 132 -7.58 -12.26 10.34
N SER A 133 -7.39 -11.02 10.78
CA SER A 133 -6.14 -10.51 11.34
C SER A 133 -6.38 -9.81 12.67
N THR A 134 -5.48 -10.03 13.64
CA THR A 134 -5.46 -9.34 14.94
C THR A 134 -4.03 -9.18 15.45
N SER A 135 -3.77 -8.19 16.30
CA SER A 135 -2.45 -7.96 16.89
C SER A 135 -2.06 -9.09 17.85
N LEU A 136 -0.79 -9.47 17.83
CA LEU A 136 -0.28 -10.47 18.76
C LEU A 136 -0.29 -9.94 20.20
N PRO A 137 -0.75 -10.75 21.19
CA PRO A 137 -0.72 -10.37 22.59
C PRO A 137 0.73 -10.34 23.11
N ARG A 138 0.98 -9.48 24.11
CA ARG A 138 2.28 -9.45 24.81
C ARG A 138 2.43 -10.67 25.70
N SER A 139 3.65 -11.18 25.79
CA SER A 139 4.03 -12.32 26.64
C SER A 139 5.43 -12.08 27.22
N PRO A 140 5.75 -12.58 28.42
CA PRO A 140 7.14 -12.59 28.89
C PRO A 140 8.08 -13.34 27.94
N ASP A 141 7.56 -14.34 27.23
CA ASP A 141 8.29 -15.15 26.24
C ASP A 141 8.15 -14.58 24.82
N GLU A 142 7.90 -13.27 24.69
CA GLU A 142 7.64 -12.67 23.38
C GLU A 142 8.90 -12.65 22.48
N PRO A 143 8.76 -13.02 21.20
CA PRO A 143 9.85 -12.97 20.24
C PRO A 143 10.36 -11.54 20.04
N ALA A 144 11.63 -11.42 19.64
CA ALA A 144 12.34 -10.14 19.56
C ALA A 144 11.64 -9.10 18.69
N TYR A 145 10.92 -9.51 17.64
CA TYR A 145 10.19 -8.60 16.76
C TYR A 145 8.99 -7.92 17.45
N LEU A 146 8.44 -8.47 18.55
CA LEU A 146 7.35 -7.84 19.31
C LEU A 146 7.83 -6.64 20.14
N ARG A 147 9.14 -6.52 20.37
CA ARG A 147 9.74 -5.39 21.07
C ARG A 147 9.52 -4.09 20.28
N PRO A 148 9.48 -2.93 20.97
CA PRO A 148 9.39 -1.63 20.30
C PRO A 148 10.50 -1.44 19.26
N SER A 149 10.13 -0.90 18.10
CA SER A 149 11.02 -0.66 16.96
C SER A 149 10.99 0.83 16.58
N PRO A 150 11.74 1.71 17.29
CA PRO A 150 11.86 3.12 16.91
C PRO A 150 12.28 3.28 15.43
N PRO A 151 11.78 4.30 14.69
CA PRO A 151 10.92 5.40 15.15
C PRO A 151 9.42 5.05 15.20
N TYR A 152 9.03 3.79 14.99
CA TYR A 152 7.64 3.40 14.85
C TYR A 152 6.91 3.38 16.21
N VAL A 153 5.70 3.95 16.22
CA VAL A 153 4.76 3.79 17.32
C VAL A 153 3.89 2.55 17.06
N ARG A 154 3.95 1.55 17.94
CA ARG A 154 3.16 0.31 17.80
C ARG A 154 1.67 0.58 17.91
N SER A 155 0.97 0.43 16.79
CA SER A 155 -0.49 0.41 16.69
C SER A 155 -1.06 -0.95 17.07
N HIS A 156 -2.36 -1.00 17.35
CA HIS A 156 -3.04 -2.22 17.79
C HIS A 156 -4.27 -2.54 16.93
N VAL A 157 -4.23 -3.66 16.21
CA VAL A 157 -5.34 -4.17 15.41
C VAL A 157 -6.17 -5.09 16.31
N HIS A 158 -7.35 -4.65 16.72
CA HIS A 158 -8.27 -5.53 17.46
C HIS A 158 -8.92 -6.55 16.50
N LEU A 159 -9.38 -6.06 15.36
CA LEU A 159 -9.95 -6.87 14.29
C LEU A 159 -9.72 -6.18 12.94
N GLN A 160 -9.09 -6.89 12.01
CA GLN A 160 -9.14 -6.57 10.60
C GLN A 160 -9.58 -7.84 9.88
N ALA A 161 -10.77 -7.86 9.30
CA ALA A 161 -11.28 -9.03 8.59
C ALA A 161 -11.79 -8.68 7.21
N TRP A 162 -11.25 -9.34 6.20
CA TRP A 162 -11.73 -9.30 4.82
C TRP A 162 -12.66 -10.48 4.60
N CYS A 163 -13.86 -10.24 4.07
CA CYS A 163 -14.80 -11.28 3.66
C CYS A 163 -15.15 -11.04 2.19
N VAL A 164 -14.74 -11.96 1.33
CA VAL A 164 -14.96 -11.93 -0.11
C VAL A 164 -15.95 -13.03 -0.46
N GLN A 165 -17.12 -12.65 -0.95
CA GLN A 165 -18.13 -13.57 -1.47
C GLN A 165 -18.08 -13.47 -2.99
N LEU A 166 -17.67 -14.56 -3.64
CA LEU A 166 -17.60 -14.69 -5.08
C LEU A 166 -18.98 -14.92 -5.69
N PRO A 167 -19.15 -14.68 -6.99
CA PRO A 167 -20.40 -14.96 -7.68
C PRO A 167 -20.79 -16.43 -7.53
N THR A 168 -22.06 -16.66 -7.22
CA THR A 168 -22.69 -17.98 -7.13
C THR A 168 -23.78 -18.11 -8.20
N PRO A 169 -24.33 -19.31 -8.47
CA PRO A 169 -25.47 -19.45 -9.37
C PRO A 169 -26.70 -18.60 -8.97
N THR A 170 -26.77 -18.18 -7.71
CA THR A 170 -27.84 -17.35 -7.15
C THR A 170 -27.50 -15.86 -7.08
N SER A 171 -26.23 -15.48 -7.27
CA SER A 171 -25.78 -14.09 -7.22
C SER A 171 -24.63 -13.84 -8.19
N SER A 172 -24.84 -12.96 -9.16
CA SER A 172 -23.80 -12.62 -10.15
C SER A 172 -22.74 -11.63 -9.65
N LYS A 173 -22.83 -11.19 -8.40
CA LYS A 173 -21.99 -10.10 -7.86
C LYS A 173 -20.89 -10.64 -6.96
N THR A 174 -19.70 -10.04 -7.05
CA THR A 174 -18.68 -10.20 -6.02
C THR A 174 -18.97 -9.21 -4.90
N ARG A 175 -19.15 -9.68 -3.66
CA ARG A 175 -19.29 -8.80 -2.49
C ARG A 175 -18.02 -8.85 -1.65
N ILE A 176 -17.41 -7.70 -1.40
CA ILE A 176 -16.27 -7.57 -0.49
C ILE A 176 -16.72 -6.78 0.74
N THR A 177 -16.52 -7.35 1.92
CA THR A 177 -16.76 -6.71 3.21
C THR A 177 -15.47 -6.62 4.00
N LEU A 178 -15.16 -5.44 4.53
CA LEU A 178 -14.05 -5.20 5.45
C LEU A 178 -14.61 -4.81 6.82
N PHE A 179 -14.32 -5.61 7.84
CA PHE A 179 -14.47 -5.23 9.24
C PHE A 179 -13.14 -4.67 9.74
N TRP A 180 -13.16 -3.46 10.30
CA TRP A 180 -11.95 -2.74 10.69
C TRP A 180 -12.12 -2.13 12.08
N GLN A 181 -11.25 -2.52 12.98
CA GLN A 181 -11.10 -1.99 14.33
C GLN A 181 -9.60 -1.94 14.65
N HIS A 182 -8.98 -0.81 14.36
CA HIS A 182 -7.54 -0.62 14.51
C HIS A 182 -7.27 0.71 15.20
N ASP A 183 -6.57 0.62 16.33
CA ASP A 183 -6.12 1.76 17.10
C ASP A 183 -4.73 2.19 16.61
N LEU A 184 -4.69 3.31 15.89
CA LEU A 184 -3.46 3.96 15.44
C LEU A 184 -2.85 4.90 16.49
N ARG A 185 -3.28 4.82 17.76
CA ARG A 185 -2.83 5.65 18.89
C ARG A 185 -2.89 7.14 18.55
N ASN A 186 -4.10 7.63 18.30
CA ASN A 186 -4.42 9.03 18.00
C ASN A 186 -3.82 9.57 16.67
N ALA A 187 -3.38 8.72 15.74
CA ALA A 187 -2.86 9.20 14.46
C ALA A 187 -3.88 10.02 13.65
N PHE A 188 -5.14 9.58 13.64
CA PHE A 188 -6.20 10.22 12.87
C PHE A 188 -6.71 11.54 13.47
N THR A 189 -6.44 11.82 14.76
CA THR A 189 -6.74 13.15 15.33
C THR A 189 -5.71 14.19 14.92
N LEU A 190 -4.54 13.73 14.45
CA LEU A 190 -3.40 14.57 14.07
C LEU A 190 -3.25 14.70 12.55
N SER A 191 -3.78 13.75 11.78
CA SER A 191 -3.74 13.75 10.31
C SER A 191 -5.09 14.15 9.70
N SER A 192 -5.10 14.68 8.48
CA SER A 192 -6.33 14.90 7.70
C SER A 192 -7.02 13.62 7.22
N SER A 193 -6.39 12.46 7.38
CA SER A 193 -6.98 11.16 7.02
C SER A 193 -7.92 10.66 8.12
N SER A 194 -9.04 10.06 7.74
CA SER A 194 -10.01 9.44 8.64
C SER A 194 -10.31 8.02 8.16
N PRO A 195 -10.61 7.04 9.05
CA PRO A 195 -11.14 5.75 8.62
C PRO A 195 -12.37 5.89 7.71
N SER A 196 -13.18 6.93 7.90
CA SER A 196 -14.36 7.16 7.07
C SER A 196 -14.05 7.56 5.63
N THR A 197 -12.87 8.13 5.37
CA THR A 197 -12.40 8.51 4.04
C THR A 197 -11.52 7.42 3.42
N THR A 198 -10.68 6.76 4.22
CA THR A 198 -9.71 5.78 3.73
C THR A 198 -10.34 4.43 3.43
N LEU A 199 -11.20 3.90 4.31
CA LEU A 199 -11.73 2.54 4.17
C LEU A 199 -12.52 2.33 2.86
N PRO A 200 -13.40 3.25 2.43
CA PRO A 200 -14.13 3.08 1.16
C PRO A 200 -13.23 2.97 -0.08
N ILE A 201 -12.03 3.57 -0.05
CA ILE A 201 -11.07 3.55 -1.18
C ILE A 201 -10.35 2.20 -1.25
N LEU A 202 -10.14 1.53 -0.12
CA LEU A 202 -9.43 0.25 -0.07
C LEU A 202 -10.17 -0.88 -0.81
N LEU A 203 -11.51 -0.87 -0.80
CA LEU A 203 -12.33 -1.95 -1.35
C LEU A 203 -12.24 -2.08 -2.89
N PRO A 204 -12.42 -1.00 -3.68
CA PRO A 204 -12.18 -1.09 -5.11
C PRO A 204 -10.69 -1.30 -5.45
N ALA A 205 -9.77 -0.74 -4.65
CA ALA A 205 -8.34 -0.90 -4.88
C ALA A 205 -7.88 -2.34 -4.71
N ILE A 206 -8.29 -3.04 -3.64
CA ILE A 206 -7.93 -4.45 -3.43
C ILE A 206 -8.53 -5.33 -4.54
N TYR A 207 -9.73 -5.02 -5.02
CA TYR A 207 -10.34 -5.73 -6.14
C TYR A 207 -9.54 -5.58 -7.44
N SER A 208 -9.14 -4.36 -7.80
CA SER A 208 -8.29 -4.12 -8.98
C SER A 208 -6.97 -4.87 -8.88
N VAL A 209 -6.30 -4.84 -7.72
CA VAL A 209 -5.07 -5.61 -7.48
C VAL A 209 -5.31 -7.12 -7.57
N ALA A 210 -6.44 -7.62 -7.05
CA ALA A 210 -6.81 -9.03 -7.17
C ALA A 210 -6.95 -9.44 -8.65
N CYS A 211 -7.58 -8.62 -9.49
CA CYS A 211 -7.71 -8.89 -10.93
C CYS A 211 -6.36 -8.86 -11.66
N GLU A 212 -5.50 -7.89 -11.35
CA GLU A 212 -4.31 -7.60 -12.16
C GLU A 212 -3.03 -8.31 -11.69
N ARG A 213 -2.90 -8.52 -10.38
CA ARG A 213 -1.65 -8.97 -9.73
C ARG A 213 -1.75 -10.36 -9.12
N ALA A 214 -2.92 -10.81 -8.66
CA ALA A 214 -3.02 -12.09 -7.94
C ALA A 214 -2.65 -13.31 -8.78
N THR A 215 -2.85 -13.26 -10.11
CA THR A 215 -2.39 -14.32 -11.03
C THR A 215 -0.87 -14.43 -11.11
N ARG A 216 -0.14 -13.36 -10.74
CA ARG A 216 1.33 -13.30 -10.70
C ARG A 216 1.90 -13.69 -9.33
N ALA A 217 1.06 -14.11 -8.38
CA ALA A 217 1.48 -14.58 -7.07
C ALA A 217 1.32 -16.12 -6.99
N PRO A 218 2.42 -16.87 -6.82
CA PRO A 218 2.37 -18.30 -6.47
C PRO A 218 1.72 -18.50 -5.10
N LEU A 219 0.94 -19.56 -4.94
CA LEU A 219 0.29 -19.90 -3.68
C LEU A 219 0.98 -21.11 -3.05
N LEU A 220 1.62 -20.94 -1.89
CA LEU A 220 2.11 -22.05 -1.08
C LEU A 220 0.91 -22.78 -0.46
N GLN A 221 0.64 -23.99 -0.93
CA GLN A 221 -0.58 -24.73 -0.56
C GLN A 221 -0.36 -25.63 0.66
N ARG A 222 0.79 -26.29 0.71
CA ARG A 222 1.14 -27.23 1.80
C ARG A 222 2.63 -27.54 1.80
N TRP A 223 3.08 -28.07 2.94
CA TRP A 223 4.34 -28.79 3.07
C TRP A 223 4.11 -30.00 3.96
N GLY A 224 4.96 -31.01 3.80
CA GLY A 224 4.87 -32.23 4.57
C GLY A 224 5.47 -32.11 5.98
N PRO A 225 5.15 -33.04 6.91
CA PRO A 225 5.48 -32.94 8.33
C PRO A 225 6.99 -33.01 8.64
N ARG A 226 7.82 -33.45 7.68
CA ARG A 226 9.27 -33.50 7.80
C ARG A 226 9.96 -32.29 7.15
N SER A 227 9.18 -31.30 6.72
CA SER A 227 9.64 -30.03 6.15
C SER A 227 9.29 -28.89 7.12
N VAL A 228 10.26 -28.05 7.46
CA VAL A 228 10.07 -26.85 8.29
C VAL A 228 10.27 -25.63 7.40
N ILE A 229 9.31 -24.71 7.38
CA ILE A 229 9.45 -23.46 6.63
C ILE A 229 10.22 -22.46 7.50
N ASP A 230 11.38 -22.02 7.02
CA ASP A 230 12.26 -21.10 7.73
C ASP A 230 11.93 -19.64 7.42
N ALA A 231 11.64 -19.34 6.15
CA ALA A 231 11.27 -18.00 5.72
C ALA A 231 10.43 -18.04 4.43
N VAL A 232 9.48 -17.11 4.32
CA VAL A 232 8.71 -16.84 3.10
C VAL A 232 8.71 -15.34 2.84
N SER A 233 8.94 -14.93 1.60
CA SER A 233 8.84 -13.53 1.21
C SER A 233 8.41 -13.40 -0.25
N TYR A 234 7.58 -12.42 -0.55
CA TYR A 234 7.18 -12.09 -1.92
C TYR A 234 7.75 -10.74 -2.37
N ASP A 235 8.48 -10.74 -3.48
CA ASP A 235 8.97 -9.52 -4.14
C ASP A 235 7.93 -9.07 -5.18
N THR A 236 7.27 -7.94 -4.92
CA THR A 236 6.22 -7.39 -5.79
C THR A 236 6.77 -6.89 -7.12
N GLY A 237 8.02 -6.40 -7.16
CA GLY A 237 8.64 -5.86 -8.36
C GLY A 237 8.99 -6.95 -9.38
N ARG A 238 9.50 -8.08 -8.89
CA ARG A 238 9.82 -9.26 -9.74
C ARG A 238 8.67 -10.25 -9.88
N ALA A 239 7.61 -10.10 -9.09
CA ALA A 239 6.59 -11.11 -8.90
C ALA A 239 7.21 -12.48 -8.54
N ALA A 240 8.13 -12.46 -7.57
CA ALA A 240 8.93 -13.61 -7.17
C ALA A 240 8.58 -14.05 -5.75
N LEU A 241 8.11 -15.29 -5.59
CA LEU A 241 7.95 -15.92 -4.27
C LEU A 241 9.23 -16.66 -3.91
N ARG A 242 9.77 -16.33 -2.74
CA ARG A 242 10.90 -17.04 -2.14
C ARG A 242 10.45 -17.83 -0.92
N ILE A 243 10.87 -19.08 -0.84
CA ILE A 243 10.65 -19.98 0.29
C ILE A 243 11.99 -20.62 0.64
N ASP A 244 12.45 -20.39 1.86
CA ASP A 244 13.58 -21.09 2.46
C ASP A 244 13.00 -22.11 3.45
N TYR A 245 13.35 -23.39 3.30
CA TYR A 245 12.83 -24.48 4.13
C TYR A 245 13.87 -25.55 4.40
N THR A 246 13.70 -26.28 5.49
CA THR A 246 14.62 -27.31 5.96
C THR A 246 13.93 -28.67 6.03
N ILE A 247 14.56 -29.70 5.45
CA ILE A 247 14.13 -31.09 5.59
C ILE A 247 14.85 -31.73 6.79
N LEU A 248 14.06 -32.30 7.68
CA LEU A 248 14.54 -32.92 8.92
C LEU A 248 15.09 -34.35 8.67
N PRO A 249 16.13 -34.76 9.40
CA PRO A 249 16.60 -36.15 9.41
C PRO A 249 15.54 -37.10 9.97
N ASP A 250 15.62 -38.38 9.59
CA ASP A 250 14.79 -39.40 10.22
C ASP A 250 15.25 -39.67 11.64
N GLU A 251 14.30 -39.85 12.55
CA GLU A 251 14.60 -40.32 13.90
C GLU A 251 14.75 -41.84 13.90
N GLU A 252 15.78 -42.35 14.59
CA GLU A 252 16.15 -43.78 14.58
C GLU A 252 15.09 -44.72 15.18
N HIS A 253 14.07 -44.21 15.89
CA HIS A 253 13.08 -45.00 16.62
C HIS A 253 11.65 -44.63 16.21
N GLY A 254 11.09 -45.32 15.23
CA GLY A 254 9.72 -45.10 14.77
C GLY A 254 9.28 -46.06 13.65
N GLU A 255 9.53 -47.36 13.82
CA GLU A 255 8.92 -48.39 12.98
C GLU A 255 7.42 -48.49 13.29
N GLY A 256 6.57 -48.48 12.25
CA GLY A 256 5.20 -49.02 12.38
C GLY A 256 4.02 -48.10 12.09
N ASN A 257 4.16 -47.04 11.28
CA ASN A 257 2.97 -46.47 10.65
C ASN A 257 3.23 -46.14 9.18
N SER A 258 2.46 -46.79 8.30
CA SER A 258 2.53 -46.74 6.83
C SER A 258 2.08 -45.39 6.26
N GLY A 259 2.71 -44.32 6.73
CA GLY A 259 2.62 -42.95 6.23
C GLY A 259 4.02 -42.36 6.25
N ALA A 260 4.89 -42.82 5.34
CA ALA A 260 6.21 -42.24 5.10
C ALA A 260 6.12 -40.71 5.16
N GLY A 261 6.74 -40.11 6.19
CA GLY A 261 6.62 -38.69 6.49
C GLY A 261 6.92 -37.87 5.25
N GLN A 262 5.89 -37.27 4.67
CA GLN A 262 5.99 -36.60 3.38
C GLN A 262 7.01 -35.46 3.51
N ARG A 263 8.05 -35.46 2.66
CA ARG A 263 9.10 -34.43 2.60
C ARG A 263 8.89 -33.61 1.34
N GLU A 264 7.78 -32.90 1.32
CA GLU A 264 7.34 -32.20 0.12
C GLU A 264 6.93 -30.78 0.41
N VAL A 265 6.97 -29.96 -0.64
CA VAL A 265 6.42 -28.61 -0.67
C VAL A 265 5.58 -28.51 -1.93
N GLU A 266 4.34 -28.03 -1.80
CA GLU A 266 3.37 -27.92 -2.89
C GLU A 266 2.96 -26.47 -3.09
N LEU A 267 3.00 -26.03 -4.35
CA LEU A 267 2.61 -24.70 -4.78
C LEU A 267 1.55 -24.78 -5.88
N ARG A 268 0.70 -23.76 -5.95
CA ARG A 268 -0.21 -23.52 -7.07
C ARG A 268 0.21 -22.27 -7.83
N ILE A 269 0.44 -22.41 -9.13
CA ILE A 269 0.85 -21.32 -10.03
C ILE A 269 -0.16 -21.12 -11.15
N SER A 270 -0.37 -19.87 -11.54
CA SER A 270 -1.36 -19.55 -12.57
C SER A 270 -0.88 -19.98 -13.96
N PRO A 271 -1.71 -20.67 -14.77
CA PRO A 271 -1.33 -21.12 -16.10
C PRO A 271 -1.28 -19.98 -17.12
N VAL A 272 -1.73 -18.78 -16.75
CA VAL A 272 -1.77 -17.62 -17.66
C VAL A 272 -0.39 -17.00 -17.90
N HIS A 273 0.60 -17.38 -17.09
CA HIS A 273 1.99 -16.91 -17.16
C HIS A 273 2.95 -18.07 -17.42
N ALA A 274 4.16 -17.75 -17.86
CA ALA A 274 5.30 -18.66 -17.82
C ALA A 274 6.02 -18.53 -16.47
N TRP A 275 6.51 -19.63 -15.92
CA TRP A 275 7.17 -19.65 -14.61
C TRP A 275 8.57 -20.24 -14.67
N GLU A 276 9.48 -19.64 -13.91
CA GLU A 276 10.83 -20.14 -13.66
C GLU A 276 10.96 -20.44 -12.17
N ALA A 277 11.33 -21.67 -11.83
CA ALA A 277 11.62 -22.06 -10.46
C ALA A 277 13.10 -22.43 -10.31
N GLN A 278 13.79 -21.72 -9.43
CA GLN A 278 15.16 -21.98 -9.04
C GLN A 278 15.18 -22.70 -7.70
N ILE A 279 15.69 -23.92 -7.69
CA ILE A 279 15.78 -24.79 -6.51
C ILE A 279 17.25 -25.08 -6.27
N SER A 280 17.71 -24.74 -5.06
CA SER A 280 19.07 -25.02 -4.61
C SER A 280 19.05 -25.68 -3.23
N THR A 281 19.90 -26.68 -3.05
CA THR A 281 20.05 -27.45 -1.81
C THR A 281 21.41 -27.15 -1.19
N ARG A 282 21.46 -27.10 0.15
CA ARG A 282 22.70 -26.95 0.93
C ARG A 282 22.61 -27.77 2.21
N ALA A 283 23.67 -28.51 2.52
CA ALA A 283 23.82 -29.22 3.79
C ALA A 283 25.28 -29.16 4.25
N ALA A 284 25.56 -29.56 5.49
CA ALA A 284 26.93 -29.60 6.01
C ALA A 284 27.76 -30.75 5.37
N SER A 285 27.10 -31.85 5.02
CA SER A 285 27.68 -32.96 4.27
C SER A 285 27.36 -32.82 2.79
N GLU A 286 28.37 -33.00 1.92
CA GLU A 286 28.19 -33.01 0.47
C GLU A 286 27.24 -34.13 0.02
N ALA A 287 27.30 -35.30 0.67
CA ALA A 287 26.40 -36.42 0.39
C ALA A 287 24.93 -36.06 0.65
N VAL A 288 24.65 -35.28 1.70
CA VAL A 288 23.29 -34.81 2.02
C VAL A 288 22.87 -33.67 1.08
N SER A 289 23.80 -32.78 0.73
CA SER A 289 23.53 -31.65 -0.17
C SER A 289 23.15 -32.10 -1.59
N ASN A 290 23.70 -33.24 -2.03
CA ASN A 290 23.50 -33.82 -3.36
C ASN A 290 22.36 -34.85 -3.41
N LEU A 291 21.53 -34.94 -2.37
CA LEU A 291 20.39 -35.84 -2.35
C LEU A 291 19.41 -35.54 -3.51
N PRO A 292 18.93 -36.57 -4.23
CA PRO A 292 18.12 -36.38 -5.43
C PRO A 292 16.68 -35.97 -5.07
N TRP A 293 16.28 -34.77 -5.49
CA TRP A 293 14.90 -34.27 -5.38
C TRP A 293 14.19 -34.32 -6.72
N THR A 294 12.86 -34.33 -6.70
CA THR A 294 12.04 -34.36 -7.92
C THR A 294 10.97 -33.28 -7.89
N VAL A 295 10.62 -32.78 -9.07
CA VAL A 295 9.49 -31.86 -9.26
C VAL A 295 8.45 -32.57 -10.11
N ASN A 296 7.21 -32.55 -9.64
CA ASN A 296 6.05 -33.02 -10.37
C ASN A 296 5.11 -31.84 -10.59
N ALA A 297 4.85 -31.47 -11.84
CA ALA A 297 3.88 -30.45 -12.19
C ALA A 297 2.68 -31.10 -12.90
N SER A 298 1.47 -30.81 -12.42
CA SER A 298 0.23 -31.28 -13.05
C SER A 298 -0.81 -30.19 -13.20
N ARG A 299 -1.59 -30.27 -14.26
CA ARG A 299 -2.77 -29.44 -14.49
C ARG A 299 -3.99 -30.33 -14.68
N SER A 300 -5.10 -30.02 -14.01
CA SER A 300 -6.37 -30.68 -14.30
C SER A 300 -6.84 -30.20 -15.68
N GLY A 301 -7.07 -31.13 -16.60
CA GLY A 301 -7.64 -30.80 -17.92
C GLY A 301 -9.12 -30.38 -17.81
N PRO A 302 -9.68 -29.76 -18.85
CA PRO A 302 -11.09 -29.36 -18.93
C PRO A 302 -12.09 -30.54 -19.06
N GLY A 303 -11.72 -31.76 -18.65
CA GLY A 303 -12.52 -32.97 -18.79
C GLY A 303 -12.82 -33.61 -17.44
N GLY A 304 -13.98 -33.28 -16.88
CA GLY A 304 -14.55 -33.90 -15.68
C GLY A 304 -15.73 -33.07 -15.20
N GLU A 305 -16.93 -33.63 -15.28
CA GLU A 305 -18.19 -33.00 -14.89
C GLU A 305 -18.11 -32.42 -13.47
N ILE A 306 -18.06 -31.09 -13.37
CA ILE A 306 -18.82 -30.21 -12.46
C ILE A 306 -18.55 -28.79 -12.96
N ILE A 307 -19.63 -28.01 -13.08
CA ILE A 307 -19.67 -26.63 -13.52
C ILE A 307 -18.85 -25.78 -12.55
N ASN A 308 -17.60 -25.46 -12.89
CA ASN A 308 -16.87 -24.28 -12.41
C ASN A 308 -15.69 -24.04 -13.36
N GLN A 309 -15.79 -22.98 -14.17
CA GLN A 309 -14.79 -22.58 -15.16
C GLN A 309 -13.57 -21.89 -14.52
N ASP A 310 -13.06 -22.41 -13.39
CA ASP A 310 -11.80 -21.93 -12.84
C ASP A 310 -10.66 -22.51 -13.69
N ALA A 311 -9.86 -21.63 -14.29
CA ALA A 311 -8.63 -22.02 -14.97
C ALA A 311 -7.68 -22.66 -13.95
N ASP A 312 -7.77 -23.98 -13.80
CA ASP A 312 -7.17 -24.71 -12.68
C ASP A 312 -5.66 -24.43 -12.62
N ARG A 313 -5.22 -23.84 -11.50
CA ARG A 313 -3.80 -23.52 -11.29
C ARG A 313 -2.98 -24.78 -11.46
N THR A 314 -1.81 -24.64 -12.07
CA THR A 314 -0.87 -25.75 -12.18
C THR A 314 -0.33 -26.06 -10.80
N VAL A 315 -0.50 -27.30 -10.35
CA VAL A 315 0.04 -27.79 -9.07
C VAL A 315 1.47 -28.22 -9.30
N MET A 316 2.41 -27.62 -8.58
CA MET A 316 3.83 -27.96 -8.60
C MET A 316 4.22 -28.53 -7.24
N ARG A 317 4.72 -29.77 -7.23
CA ARG A 317 5.12 -30.48 -6.01
C ARG A 317 6.58 -30.85 -6.07
N ILE A 318 7.33 -30.41 -5.07
CA ILE A 318 8.75 -30.72 -4.89
C ILE A 318 8.84 -31.82 -3.84
N VAL A 319 9.47 -32.94 -4.16
CA VAL A 319 9.61 -34.09 -3.25
C VAL A 319 11.09 -34.35 -3.00
N HIS A 320 11.45 -34.45 -1.72
CA HIS A 320 12.79 -34.74 -1.25
C HIS A 320 12.91 -36.17 -0.75
N PRO A 321 14.09 -36.80 -0.89
CA PRO A 321 14.35 -38.12 -0.36
C PRO A 321 14.64 -38.04 1.14
N PRO A 322 14.69 -39.18 1.83
CA PRO A 322 15.09 -39.21 3.22
C PRO A 322 16.49 -38.67 3.49
N VAL A 323 16.61 -37.83 4.52
CA VAL A 323 17.90 -37.41 5.07
C VAL A 323 18.36 -38.50 6.07
N PRO A 324 19.53 -39.13 5.86
CA PRO A 324 19.98 -40.24 6.70
C PRO A 324 20.12 -39.85 8.18
N ALA A 325 19.65 -40.71 9.09
CA ALA A 325 19.64 -40.46 10.55
C ALA A 325 21.05 -40.20 11.14
N ASN A 326 22.07 -40.84 10.58
CA ASN A 326 23.47 -40.68 10.98
C ASN A 326 24.11 -39.34 10.50
N SER A 327 23.37 -38.53 9.75
CA SER A 327 23.82 -37.22 9.30
C SER A 327 23.39 -36.19 10.33
N ALA A 328 24.33 -35.63 11.10
CA ALA A 328 24.07 -34.51 12.01
C ALA A 328 23.63 -33.21 11.29
N SER A 329 23.32 -33.27 9.99
CA SER A 329 23.02 -32.13 9.12
C SER A 329 21.65 -32.27 8.47
N SER A 330 20.77 -31.31 8.72
CA SER A 330 19.53 -31.12 7.96
C SER A 330 19.82 -30.63 6.54
N LEU A 331 18.88 -30.88 5.61
CA LEU A 331 18.97 -30.40 4.24
C LEU A 331 18.23 -29.07 4.11
N LYS A 332 18.95 -27.98 3.90
CA LYS A 332 18.37 -26.67 3.64
C LYS A 332 18.07 -26.51 2.16
N VAL A 333 16.90 -26.01 1.84
CA VAL A 333 16.42 -25.82 0.48
C VAL A 333 15.97 -24.38 0.31
N LYS A 334 16.44 -23.76 -0.75
CA LYS A 334 15.99 -22.44 -1.19
C LYS A 334 15.26 -22.60 -2.52
N LEU A 335 13.99 -22.22 -2.52
CA LEU A 335 13.12 -22.14 -3.68
C LEU A 335 12.84 -20.66 -4.00
N VAL A 336 13.07 -20.26 -5.24
CA VAL A 336 12.60 -18.99 -5.79
C VAL A 336 11.77 -19.30 -7.02
N ILE A 337 10.51 -18.88 -7.03
CA ILE A 337 9.62 -19.05 -8.18
C ILE A 337 9.13 -17.67 -8.64
N GLU A 338 9.39 -17.36 -9.90
CA GLU A 338 9.11 -16.05 -10.48
C GLU A 338 8.60 -16.16 -11.91
N LEU A 339 8.13 -15.05 -12.46
CA LEU A 339 7.70 -14.98 -13.85
C LEU A 339 8.88 -15.27 -14.78
N GLY A 340 8.72 -16.28 -15.63
CA GLY A 340 9.72 -16.72 -16.59
C GLY A 340 9.56 -16.10 -17.97
N GLY A 341 10.63 -16.14 -18.77
CA GLY A 341 10.57 -15.86 -20.21
C GLY A 341 10.12 -17.11 -20.96
N GLY A 342 8.89 -17.12 -21.48
CA GLY A 342 8.34 -18.26 -22.21
C GLY A 342 6.88 -18.06 -22.64
N SER A 343 6.31 -19.08 -23.29
CA SER A 343 4.88 -19.10 -23.62
C SER A 343 4.02 -19.41 -22.39
N LYS A 344 2.78 -18.93 -22.39
CA LYS A 344 1.84 -19.11 -21.28
C LYS A 344 1.72 -20.58 -20.87
N GLY A 345 1.76 -20.84 -19.56
CA GLY A 345 1.59 -22.18 -19.01
C GLY A 345 2.82 -23.08 -19.09
N THR A 346 3.97 -22.55 -19.52
CA THR A 346 5.26 -23.26 -19.45
C THR A 346 5.90 -23.11 -18.06
N LEU A 347 6.63 -24.15 -17.65
CA LEU A 347 7.39 -24.19 -16.42
C LEU A 347 8.84 -24.57 -16.74
N ARG A 348 9.78 -23.85 -16.14
CA ARG A 348 11.22 -24.16 -16.20
C ARG A 348 11.73 -24.36 -14.79
N ILE A 349 12.60 -25.36 -14.62
CA ILE A 349 13.26 -25.67 -13.36
C ILE A 349 14.76 -25.53 -13.57
N ASN A 350 15.40 -24.63 -12.81
CA ASN A 350 16.84 -24.34 -12.92
C ASN A 350 17.29 -24.05 -14.36
N GLY A 351 16.48 -23.29 -15.11
CA GLY A 351 16.72 -22.92 -16.50
C GLY A 351 16.32 -23.98 -17.54
N ALA A 352 15.99 -25.21 -17.16
CA ALA A 352 15.57 -26.26 -18.09
C ALA A 352 14.04 -26.34 -18.22
N PRO A 353 13.46 -26.48 -19.44
CA PRO A 353 12.04 -26.73 -19.61
C PRO A 353 11.58 -27.99 -18.86
N HIS A 354 10.46 -27.89 -18.14
CA HIS A 354 9.88 -28.97 -17.38
C HIS A 354 8.46 -29.27 -17.84
N ALA A 355 8.17 -30.54 -18.10
CA ALA A 355 6.88 -30.97 -18.61
C ALA A 355 5.79 -30.83 -17.53
N VAL A 356 4.66 -30.20 -17.89
CA VAL A 356 3.47 -30.16 -17.07
C VAL A 356 2.54 -31.27 -17.52
N SER A 357 2.29 -32.25 -16.65
CA SER A 357 1.42 -33.39 -16.95
C SER A 357 -0.06 -32.99 -16.92
N SER A 358 -0.86 -33.56 -17.81
CA SER A 358 -2.33 -33.44 -17.76
C SER A 358 -2.97 -34.44 -16.79
N ALA A 359 -2.19 -35.39 -16.24
CA ALA A 359 -2.69 -36.33 -15.26
C ALA A 359 -2.80 -35.64 -13.89
N ARG A 360 -4.02 -35.55 -13.36
CA ARG A 360 -4.27 -34.99 -12.02
C ARG A 360 -3.48 -35.79 -10.98
N LEU A 361 -2.62 -35.11 -10.22
CA LEU A 361 -1.96 -35.73 -9.07
C LEU A 361 -3.01 -36.21 -8.08
N ALA A 362 -2.80 -37.40 -7.49
CA ALA A 362 -3.71 -37.96 -6.49
C ALA A 362 -3.99 -36.90 -5.40
N PRO A 363 -5.28 -36.58 -5.13
CA PRO A 363 -5.64 -35.66 -4.06
C PRO A 363 -5.05 -36.18 -2.75
N ARG A 364 -4.29 -35.36 -2.04
CA ARG A 364 -3.85 -35.70 -0.69
C ARG A 364 -4.85 -35.16 0.32
N PRO A 365 -5.19 -35.95 1.36
CA PRO A 365 -6.01 -35.43 2.44
C PRO A 365 -5.37 -34.17 3.00
N VAL A 366 -6.17 -33.12 3.18
CA VAL A 366 -5.76 -31.92 3.89
C VAL A 366 -5.29 -32.39 5.26
N LEU A 367 -4.04 -32.06 5.63
CA LEU A 367 -3.57 -32.35 6.99
C LEU A 367 -4.50 -31.57 7.93
N GLU A 368 -5.36 -32.28 8.65
CA GLU A 368 -6.29 -31.70 9.63
C GLU A 368 -5.55 -31.12 10.85
N ALA A 369 -4.23 -31.25 10.94
CA ALA A 369 -3.41 -30.66 12.00
C ALA A 369 -2.85 -29.29 11.57
N GLY A 370 -3.65 -28.24 11.73
CA GLY A 370 -3.23 -26.84 11.55
C GLY A 370 -3.21 -26.07 12.87
N PHE A 371 -2.36 -25.04 12.96
CA PHE A 371 -2.09 -24.25 14.18
C PHE A 371 -3.37 -23.75 14.88
N ALA A 372 -4.38 -23.36 14.12
CA ALA A 372 -5.66 -22.86 14.62
C ALA A 372 -6.85 -23.50 13.88
N LEU A 373 -6.86 -24.83 13.79
CA LEU A 373 -7.94 -25.59 13.13
C LEU A 373 -9.34 -25.18 13.67
N GLY A 374 -10.31 -25.03 12.78
CA GLY A 374 -11.69 -24.65 13.13
C GLY A 374 -11.94 -23.15 13.33
N VAL A 375 -10.90 -22.35 13.59
CA VAL A 375 -11.04 -20.90 13.73
C VAL A 375 -11.53 -20.27 12.43
N GLY A 376 -12.69 -19.62 12.48
CA GLY A 376 -13.32 -18.96 11.34
C GLY A 376 -14.26 -19.84 10.50
N ALA A 377 -14.33 -21.16 10.74
CA ALA A 377 -15.23 -22.07 10.00
C ALA A 377 -16.72 -21.73 10.21
N ASP A 378 -17.09 -21.37 11.44
CA ASP A 378 -18.45 -20.89 11.75
C ASP A 378 -18.75 -19.51 11.14
N ALA A 379 -17.73 -18.66 10.97
CA ALA A 379 -17.92 -17.35 10.34
C ALA A 379 -18.13 -17.52 8.83
N LEU A 380 -17.42 -18.46 8.21
CA LEU A 380 -17.64 -18.87 6.81
C LEU A 380 -19.09 -19.30 6.59
N SER A 381 -19.61 -20.22 7.40
CA SER A 381 -20.98 -20.72 7.22
C SER A 381 -22.03 -19.62 7.33
N ASN A 382 -21.91 -18.70 8.30
CA ASN A 382 -22.84 -17.58 8.49
C ASN A 382 -22.78 -16.52 7.38
N ILE A 383 -21.58 -16.25 6.85
CA ILE A 383 -21.40 -15.30 5.74
C ILE A 383 -21.91 -15.92 4.44
N SER A 384 -21.54 -17.16 4.16
CA SER A 384 -22.02 -17.93 3.00
C SER A 384 -23.55 -18.07 2.99
N SER A 385 -24.21 -18.10 4.17
CA SER A 385 -25.67 -18.23 4.30
C SER A 385 -26.46 -16.92 4.37
N SER A 386 -25.85 -15.74 4.20
CA SER A 386 -26.54 -14.44 4.30
C SER A 386 -26.89 -13.85 2.92
N PRO A 387 -28.06 -14.18 2.32
CA PRO A 387 -28.58 -13.43 1.17
C PRO A 387 -28.97 -12.03 1.62
N GLY A 388 -28.62 -11.02 0.82
CA GLY A 388 -28.72 -9.60 1.18
C GLY A 388 -30.10 -9.18 1.69
N GLN A 389 -30.21 -8.94 3.00
CA GLN A 389 -31.30 -8.15 3.55
C GLN A 389 -30.97 -6.66 3.39
N VAL A 390 -31.46 -6.06 2.31
CA VAL A 390 -31.69 -4.62 2.22
C VAL A 390 -33.21 -4.42 2.32
N ASN A 391 -33.74 -4.42 3.53
CA ASN A 391 -35.09 -3.93 3.77
C ASN A 391 -35.08 -2.40 3.66
N GLY A 392 -35.60 -1.89 2.56
CA GLY A 392 -35.80 -0.47 2.28
C GLY A 392 -36.77 -0.31 1.12
N SER A 393 -38.05 -0.60 1.37
CA SER A 393 -39.15 -0.41 0.42
C SER A 393 -39.24 1.05 -0.01
N GLY A 394 -39.16 1.27 -1.32
CA GLY A 394 -39.30 2.58 -1.97
C GLY A 394 -39.42 2.37 -3.47
N SER A 395 -40.61 2.01 -3.93
CA SER A 395 -40.98 1.86 -5.33
C SER A 395 -40.68 3.15 -6.11
N VAL A 396 -39.79 3.08 -7.10
CA VAL A 396 -39.78 4.04 -8.20
C VAL A 396 -39.44 3.31 -9.50
N THR A 397 -40.34 3.47 -10.45
CA THR A 397 -40.45 2.89 -11.77
C THR A 397 -39.21 3.15 -12.64
N SER A 398 -38.76 2.09 -13.32
CA SER A 398 -37.67 2.10 -14.30
C SER A 398 -38.11 2.68 -15.65
N THR A 399 -37.32 3.62 -16.18
CA THR A 399 -37.39 4.07 -17.59
C THR A 399 -36.00 3.92 -18.22
N PRO A 400 -35.85 3.32 -19.41
CA PRO A 400 -34.55 3.05 -20.01
C PRO A 400 -34.03 4.27 -20.81
N ALA A 401 -32.72 4.52 -20.76
CA ALA A 401 -32.03 5.45 -21.66
C ALA A 401 -30.65 4.88 -22.06
N PRO A 402 -30.14 5.23 -23.25
CA PRO A 402 -29.33 4.32 -24.07
C PRO A 402 -27.82 4.37 -23.79
N SER A 403 -27.20 3.26 -24.20
CA SER A 403 -25.77 3.00 -24.29
C SER A 403 -24.97 4.11 -24.97
N THR A 404 -23.91 4.59 -24.31
CA THR A 404 -22.84 5.37 -24.97
C THR A 404 -21.49 4.70 -24.71
N GLN A 405 -20.77 4.46 -25.79
CA GLN A 405 -19.53 3.70 -25.90
C GLN A 405 -18.38 4.29 -25.09
N SER A 406 -17.71 3.44 -24.31
CA SER A 406 -16.40 3.71 -23.72
C SER A 406 -15.32 3.71 -24.79
N ARG A 407 -14.60 4.83 -24.94
CA ARG A 407 -13.29 4.88 -25.61
C ARG A 407 -12.20 5.10 -24.59
N ALA A 408 -11.28 4.13 -24.54
CA ALA A 408 -9.99 4.23 -23.88
C ALA A 408 -9.18 5.39 -24.48
N ALA A 409 -8.54 6.18 -23.61
CA ALA A 409 -7.55 7.17 -24.03
C ALA A 409 -6.18 6.78 -23.45
N SER A 410 -5.33 6.36 -24.38
CA SER A 410 -3.90 6.14 -24.26
C SER A 410 -3.15 7.42 -23.87
N ILE A 411 -2.24 7.28 -22.92
CA ILE A 411 -1.24 8.29 -22.57
C ILE A 411 -0.37 8.55 -23.80
N THR A 412 -0.61 9.68 -24.46
CA THR A 412 0.27 10.19 -25.51
C THR A 412 0.78 11.53 -25.02
N SER A 413 2.10 11.61 -24.87
CA SER A 413 2.83 12.86 -24.75
C SER A 413 2.53 13.71 -25.98
N THR A 414 1.68 14.72 -25.81
CA THR A 414 1.53 15.83 -26.74
C THR A 414 1.66 17.10 -25.91
N VAL A 415 2.85 17.71 -25.99
CA VAL A 415 3.00 19.16 -25.80
C VAL A 415 2.07 19.82 -26.82
N PRO A 416 1.05 20.58 -26.43
CA PRO A 416 0.34 21.43 -27.37
C PRO A 416 1.25 22.62 -27.66
N SER A 417 2.06 22.51 -28.71
CA SER A 417 2.55 23.69 -29.42
C SER A 417 1.36 24.36 -30.08
N GLY A 418 0.75 25.29 -29.35
CA GLY A 418 -0.42 26.06 -29.77
C GLY A 418 -0.57 27.27 -28.86
N LEU A 419 0.41 28.17 -28.90
CA LEU A 419 0.44 29.41 -28.14
C LEU A 419 -0.73 30.29 -28.61
N ALA A 420 -1.85 30.27 -27.89
CA ALA A 420 -2.82 31.35 -27.95
C ALA A 420 -2.19 32.53 -27.19
N THR A 421 -1.32 33.29 -27.85
CA THR A 421 -0.85 34.59 -27.33
C THR A 421 -2.07 35.49 -27.19
N SER A 422 -2.61 35.59 -25.98
CA SER A 422 -3.55 36.64 -25.59
C SER A 422 -2.87 37.97 -25.93
N THR A 423 -3.39 38.71 -26.91
CA THR A 423 -2.90 40.04 -27.28
C THR A 423 -3.33 41.03 -26.20
N ARG A 424 -2.63 40.96 -25.06
CA ARG A 424 -2.88 41.75 -23.86
C ARG A 424 -2.50 43.21 -24.13
N THR A 425 -3.35 44.14 -23.71
CA THR A 425 -3.04 45.58 -23.83
C THR A 425 -1.88 45.96 -22.91
N ALA A 426 -1.08 46.96 -23.31
CA ALA A 426 0.05 47.44 -22.49
C ALA A 426 -0.38 47.89 -21.08
N ALA A 427 -1.61 48.40 -20.94
CA ALA A 427 -2.20 48.78 -19.66
C ALA A 427 -2.48 47.57 -18.75
N ALA A 428 -3.02 46.48 -19.29
CA ALA A 428 -3.25 45.24 -18.55
C ALA A 428 -1.92 44.60 -18.11
N GLN A 429 -0.90 44.60 -18.98
CA GLN A 429 0.43 44.09 -18.64
C GLN A 429 1.08 44.90 -17.50
N LYS A 430 0.97 46.24 -17.53
CA LYS A 430 1.45 47.10 -16.43
C LYS A 430 0.73 46.82 -15.11
N SER A 431 -0.56 46.50 -15.17
CA SER A 431 -1.37 46.17 -13.98
C SER A 431 -0.96 44.82 -13.38
N ILE A 432 -0.73 43.80 -14.22
CA ILE A 432 -0.21 42.48 -13.79
C ILE A 432 1.18 42.62 -13.15
N GLN A 433 2.09 43.38 -13.77
CA GLN A 433 3.43 43.63 -13.21
C GLN A 433 3.35 44.35 -11.85
N THR A 434 2.40 45.27 -11.69
CA THR A 434 2.17 45.94 -10.40
C THR A 434 1.68 44.95 -9.33
N LEU A 435 0.80 44.03 -9.71
CA LEU A 435 0.28 42.97 -8.82
C LEU A 435 1.42 42.03 -8.39
N ILE A 436 2.20 41.52 -9.34
CA ILE A 436 3.38 40.68 -9.08
C ILE A 436 4.36 41.40 -8.15
N ARG A 437 4.66 42.69 -8.39
CA ARG A 437 5.58 43.46 -7.55
C ARG A 437 5.09 43.60 -6.12
N ARG A 438 3.78 43.81 -5.92
CA ARG A 438 3.18 43.89 -4.58
C ARG A 438 3.28 42.53 -3.86
N SER A 439 2.89 41.45 -4.52
CA SER A 439 2.97 40.10 -3.94
C SER A 439 4.42 39.69 -3.63
N TYR A 440 5.37 40.04 -4.51
CA TYR A 440 6.78 39.80 -4.24
C TYR A 440 7.31 40.62 -3.07
N THR A 441 6.92 41.89 -2.96
CA THR A 441 7.29 42.73 -1.81
C THR A 441 6.79 42.11 -0.50
N TYR A 442 5.55 41.59 -0.49
CA TYR A 442 4.98 40.89 0.65
C TYR A 442 5.74 39.60 0.98
N PHE A 443 6.04 38.77 -0.03
CA PHE A 443 6.86 37.57 0.12
C PHE A 443 8.23 37.87 0.72
N THR A 444 8.96 38.86 0.20
CA THR A 444 10.27 39.24 0.73
C THR A 444 10.20 39.87 2.12
N ALA A 445 9.11 40.56 2.46
CA ALA A 445 8.92 41.10 3.80
C ALA A 445 8.79 39.96 4.82
N LEU A 446 8.05 38.89 4.50
CA LEU A 446 7.93 37.72 5.37
C LEU A 446 9.27 37.01 5.59
N LEU A 447 10.12 36.92 4.56
CA LEU A 447 11.48 36.37 4.69
C LEU A 447 12.38 37.22 5.61
N GLN A 448 12.08 38.51 5.73
CA GLN A 448 12.86 39.46 6.54
C GLN A 448 12.30 39.67 7.95
N GLU A 449 11.15 39.06 8.29
CA GLU A 449 10.57 39.17 9.63
C GLU A 449 11.50 38.50 10.66
N PRO A 450 11.80 39.15 11.80
CA PRO A 450 12.77 38.64 12.76
C PRO A 450 12.27 37.38 13.45
N ASP A 451 13.17 36.42 13.65
CA ASP A 451 12.87 35.08 14.21
C ASP A 451 12.12 35.11 15.54
N ILE A 452 12.28 36.15 16.35
CA ILE A 452 11.58 36.28 17.64
C ILE A 452 10.05 36.38 17.51
N LYS A 453 9.55 36.81 16.34
CA LYS A 453 8.11 36.86 16.05
C LYS A 453 7.56 35.51 15.59
N TRP A 454 8.43 34.62 15.13
CA TRP A 454 8.07 33.30 14.64
C TRP A 454 8.00 32.32 15.81
N ARG A 455 6.81 31.75 16.02
CA ARG A 455 6.59 30.75 17.07
C ARG A 455 6.98 29.37 16.53
N PRO A 456 7.89 28.64 17.18
CA PRO A 456 8.23 27.29 16.74
C PRO A 456 7.06 26.34 16.99
N LEU A 457 6.68 25.59 15.95
CA LEU A 457 5.64 24.57 16.02
C LEU A 457 6.23 23.16 16.02
N LEU A 458 7.24 22.94 15.19
CA LEU A 458 7.84 21.62 15.02
C LEU A 458 9.28 21.71 14.51
N GLU A 459 10.13 20.83 15.02
CA GLU A 459 11.43 20.52 14.44
C GLU A 459 11.54 19.01 14.27
N SER A 460 11.75 18.53 13.03
CA SER A 460 11.87 17.10 12.76
C SER A 460 12.63 16.82 11.47
N ARG A 461 13.57 15.86 11.52
CA ARG A 461 14.35 15.38 10.36
C ARG A 461 15.05 16.49 9.56
N GLY A 462 15.55 17.54 10.23
CA GLY A 462 16.25 18.65 9.58
C GLY A 462 15.32 19.69 8.94
N VAL A 463 14.02 19.65 9.25
CA VAL A 463 13.04 20.67 8.87
C VAL A 463 12.47 21.36 10.11
N THR A 464 12.49 22.70 10.11
CA THR A 464 11.95 23.55 11.17
C THR A 464 10.72 24.27 10.67
N VAL A 465 9.59 24.12 11.36
CA VAL A 465 8.32 24.79 11.03
C VAL A 465 7.98 25.80 12.13
N THR A 466 7.76 27.03 11.71
CA THR A 466 7.39 28.15 12.56
C THR A 466 6.11 28.82 12.05
N GLN A 467 5.42 29.51 12.96
CA GLN A 467 4.16 30.20 12.69
C GLN A 467 4.30 31.67 13.07
N LEU A 468 3.86 32.56 12.17
CA LEU A 468 3.69 33.97 12.45
C LEU A 468 2.19 34.25 12.66
N ASP A 469 1.86 34.71 13.86
CA ASP A 469 0.51 35.21 14.16
C ASP A 469 0.36 36.59 13.51
N SER A 470 -0.49 36.67 12.48
CA SER A 470 -0.82 37.95 11.85
C SER A 470 -1.67 38.81 12.81
N ILE A 471 -1.68 40.12 12.53
CA ILE A 471 -2.59 41.05 13.20
C ILE A 471 -4.06 40.75 12.81
N ASP A 472 -4.27 40.15 11.63
CA ASP A 472 -5.57 39.63 11.22
C ASP A 472 -5.77 38.20 11.78
N PRO A 473 -6.80 37.96 12.61
CA PRO A 473 -7.06 36.64 13.21
C PRO A 473 -7.46 35.56 12.19
N THR A 474 -7.70 35.93 10.93
CA THR A 474 -8.04 35.00 9.84
C THR A 474 -6.82 34.54 9.02
N LEU A 475 -5.67 35.19 9.22
CA LEU A 475 -4.44 34.91 8.48
C LEU A 475 -3.38 34.34 9.42
N VAL A 476 -2.97 33.11 9.14
CA VAL A 476 -1.84 32.46 9.81
C VAL A 476 -0.82 32.15 8.74
N VAL A 477 0.42 32.59 8.94
CA VAL A 477 1.51 32.32 7.99
C VAL A 477 2.40 31.25 8.59
N TYR A 478 2.65 30.20 7.81
CA TYR A 478 3.60 29.15 8.17
C TYR A 478 4.89 29.32 7.39
N ARG A 479 6.01 29.11 8.07
CA ARG A 479 7.36 29.10 7.50
C ARG A 479 8.03 27.79 7.81
N ALA A 480 8.44 27.05 6.80
CA ALA A 480 9.20 25.80 6.94
C ALA A 480 10.59 25.95 6.32
N GLU A 481 11.63 25.63 7.07
CA GLU A 481 13.05 25.77 6.69
C GLU A 481 13.72 24.40 6.67
N ALA A 482 14.48 24.10 5.61
CA ALA A 482 15.22 22.85 5.47
C ALA A 482 16.55 23.06 4.74
N THR A 483 17.59 22.32 5.13
CA THR A 483 18.89 22.32 4.45
C THR A 483 19.18 20.96 3.82
N PHE A 484 19.54 20.97 2.54
CA PHE A 484 19.87 19.78 1.75
C PHE A 484 21.36 19.74 1.42
N VAL A 485 21.96 18.55 1.47
CA VAL A 485 23.35 18.31 1.08
C VAL A 485 23.36 17.57 -0.24
N GLY A 486 24.15 18.04 -1.21
CA GLY A 486 24.33 17.38 -2.50
C GLY A 486 23.19 17.59 -3.50
N VAL A 487 22.36 18.61 -3.30
CA VAL A 487 21.29 19.00 -4.21
C VAL A 487 21.50 20.47 -4.61
N GLY A 488 21.58 20.77 -5.90
CA GLY A 488 21.79 22.14 -6.38
C GLY A 488 20.50 22.98 -6.36
N VAL A 489 20.65 24.32 -6.33
CA VAL A 489 19.52 25.28 -6.42
C VAL A 489 18.67 25.01 -7.66
N TRP A 490 19.32 24.70 -8.79
CA TRP A 490 18.64 24.43 -10.07
C TRP A 490 17.88 23.10 -10.09
N ASP A 491 18.36 22.09 -9.35
CA ASP A 491 17.67 20.81 -9.23
C ASP A 491 16.37 20.96 -8.44
N LEU A 492 16.44 21.67 -7.30
CA LEU A 492 15.27 22.00 -6.49
C LEU A 492 14.30 22.90 -7.26
N LEU A 493 14.81 23.91 -7.96
CA LEU A 493 13.99 24.78 -8.79
C LEU A 493 13.30 24.03 -9.94
N GLY A 494 13.95 23.02 -10.52
CA GLY A 494 13.35 22.18 -11.56
C GLY A 494 12.14 21.38 -11.05
N VAL A 495 12.22 20.88 -9.82
CA VAL A 495 11.13 20.13 -9.18
C VAL A 495 10.01 21.06 -8.68
N LEU A 496 10.37 22.14 -7.96
CA LEU A 496 9.43 23.09 -7.35
C LEU A 496 8.81 24.05 -8.37
N GLY A 497 9.53 24.33 -9.45
CA GLY A 497 9.05 25.14 -10.58
C GLY A 497 7.99 24.43 -11.41
N CYS A 498 7.95 23.10 -11.41
CA CYS A 498 7.00 22.31 -12.20
C CYS A 498 5.70 22.05 -11.41
N GLU A 499 4.64 22.84 -11.66
CA GLU A 499 3.37 22.68 -10.94
C GLU A 499 2.72 21.29 -11.10
N PRO A 500 2.76 20.63 -12.27
CA PRO A 500 2.28 19.24 -12.40
C PRO A 500 3.08 18.22 -11.58
N ALA A 501 4.37 18.45 -11.34
CA ALA A 501 5.20 17.57 -10.51
C ALA A 501 4.81 17.66 -9.02
N ARG A 502 4.10 18.71 -8.62
CA ARG A 502 3.59 18.91 -7.26
C ARG A 502 2.67 17.78 -6.80
N VAL A 503 1.94 17.14 -7.72
CA VAL A 503 1.08 15.96 -7.44
C VAL A 503 1.87 14.78 -6.85
N ILE A 504 3.17 14.68 -7.14
CA ILE A 504 4.04 13.59 -6.67
C ILE A 504 4.32 13.71 -5.17
N TRP A 505 4.53 14.93 -4.66
CA TRP A 505 4.94 15.19 -3.28
C TRP A 505 3.84 15.83 -2.41
N GLU A 506 2.84 16.49 -3.01
CA GLU A 506 1.61 16.93 -2.35
C GLU A 506 0.43 16.00 -2.69
N LYS A 507 0.16 15.06 -1.79
CA LYS A 507 -0.87 14.02 -1.98
C LYS A 507 -2.31 14.57 -2.10
N ASN A 508 -2.54 15.81 -1.68
CA ASN A 508 -3.84 16.46 -1.65
C ASN A 508 -4.20 17.17 -2.98
N ILE A 509 -3.22 17.40 -3.85
CA ILE A 509 -3.48 17.97 -5.18
C ILE A 509 -4.04 16.85 -6.08
N GLU A 510 -5.12 17.16 -6.79
CA GLU A 510 -5.77 16.29 -7.76
C GLU A 510 -5.20 16.53 -9.16
N ASP A 511 -5.15 17.80 -9.56
CA ASP A 511 -4.61 18.22 -10.85
C ASP A 511 -3.99 19.62 -10.79
N ALA A 512 -3.07 19.89 -11.72
CA ALA A 512 -2.54 21.22 -11.99
C ALA A 512 -2.49 21.41 -13.50
N ARG A 513 -3.20 22.41 -14.00
CA ARG A 513 -3.33 22.69 -15.44
C ARG A 513 -2.86 24.10 -15.74
N LEU A 514 -1.98 24.24 -16.72
CA LEU A 514 -1.56 25.54 -17.23
C LEU A 514 -2.73 26.17 -17.98
N VAL A 515 -3.14 27.36 -17.55
CA VAL A 515 -4.24 28.14 -18.14
C VAL A 515 -3.69 29.12 -19.18
N GLU A 516 -2.62 29.84 -18.83
CA GLU A 516 -2.00 30.83 -19.70
C GLU A 516 -0.51 30.99 -19.36
N ASP A 517 0.34 31.08 -20.37
CA ASP A 517 1.71 31.59 -20.21
C ASP A 517 1.66 33.13 -20.29
N VAL A 518 1.88 33.80 -19.16
CA VAL A 518 1.65 35.25 -19.01
C VAL A 518 2.89 36.05 -19.40
N SER A 519 4.07 35.52 -19.09
CA SER A 519 5.39 36.07 -19.44
C SER A 519 6.47 35.03 -19.19
N GLU A 520 7.70 35.26 -19.66
CA GLU A 520 8.86 34.38 -19.46
C GLU A 520 9.12 33.95 -18.00
N LEU A 521 8.65 34.74 -17.03
CA LEU A 521 8.85 34.48 -15.60
C LEU A 521 7.54 34.15 -14.86
N SER A 522 6.38 34.25 -15.52
CA SER A 522 5.07 34.12 -14.85
C SER A 522 4.07 33.32 -15.66
N GLU A 523 3.41 32.38 -14.98
CA GLU A 523 2.48 31.43 -15.55
C GLU A 523 1.20 31.40 -14.73
N LEU A 524 0.05 31.29 -15.40
CA LEU A 524 -1.26 31.18 -14.77
C LEU A 524 -1.69 29.72 -14.71
N TRP A 525 -1.96 29.22 -13.51
CA TRP A 525 -2.29 27.82 -13.27
C TRP A 525 -3.67 27.67 -12.61
N LYS A 526 -4.41 26.63 -13.01
CA LYS A 526 -5.56 26.09 -12.25
C LYS A 526 -5.04 24.91 -11.44
N VAL A 527 -5.06 25.03 -10.12
CA VAL A 527 -4.67 23.96 -9.20
C VAL A 527 -5.93 23.44 -8.53
N GLY A 528 -6.18 22.14 -8.63
CA GLY A 528 -7.29 21.43 -8.01
C GLY A 528 -6.82 20.59 -6.83
N TRP A 529 -7.57 20.66 -5.73
CA TRP A 529 -7.39 19.82 -4.56
C TRP A 529 -8.52 18.82 -4.45
N LYS A 530 -8.15 17.59 -4.08
CA LYS A 530 -9.08 16.47 -3.91
C LYS A 530 -10.16 16.85 -2.90
N ALA A 531 -11.41 16.53 -3.22
CA ALA A 531 -12.51 16.64 -2.28
C ALA A 531 -12.25 15.78 -1.04
N ALA A 532 -12.35 16.39 0.14
CA ALA A 532 -12.29 15.69 1.42
C ALA A 532 -13.64 15.89 2.12
N TRP A 533 -14.56 14.95 1.94
CA TRP A 533 -15.91 15.03 2.51
C TRP A 533 -15.85 15.36 4.02
N PRO A 534 -16.67 16.30 4.54
CA PRO A 534 -17.83 16.95 3.90
C PRO A 534 -17.47 18.17 3.01
N VAL A 535 -16.20 18.42 2.77
CA VAL A 535 -15.73 19.58 2.00
C VAL A 535 -15.73 19.23 0.52
N ASN A 536 -16.42 20.05 -0.26
CA ASN A 536 -16.38 20.01 -1.72
C ASN A 536 -14.93 20.10 -2.23
N PRO A 537 -14.65 19.57 -3.45
CA PRO A 537 -13.35 19.80 -4.08
C PRO A 537 -13.07 21.29 -4.13
N ARG A 538 -11.80 21.66 -4.00
CA ARG A 538 -11.38 23.06 -4.04
C ARG A 538 -10.50 23.26 -5.25
N ASP A 539 -10.58 24.42 -5.85
CA ASP A 539 -9.59 24.84 -6.81
C ASP A 539 -9.18 26.29 -6.60
N ALA A 540 -8.04 26.66 -7.16
CA ALA A 540 -7.54 28.01 -7.13
C ALA A 540 -6.93 28.33 -8.49
N ILE A 541 -7.10 29.59 -8.88
CA ILE A 541 -6.40 30.15 -10.02
C ILE A 541 -5.25 30.95 -9.44
N VAL A 542 -4.03 30.49 -9.70
CA VAL A 542 -2.81 31.07 -9.12
C VAL A 542 -1.91 31.60 -10.21
N LEU A 543 -1.44 32.84 -10.06
CA LEU A 543 -0.37 33.40 -10.87
C LEU A 543 0.95 33.05 -10.18
N LYS A 544 1.72 32.17 -10.80
CA LYS A 544 3.03 31.73 -10.33
C LYS A 544 4.10 32.58 -11.00
N THR A 545 5.05 33.10 -10.23
CA THR A 545 6.19 33.86 -10.74
C THR A 545 7.49 33.30 -10.16
N SER A 546 8.53 33.24 -10.99
CA SER A 546 9.88 32.82 -10.55
C SER A 546 10.92 33.91 -10.82
N TYR A 547 11.64 34.31 -9.77
CA TYR A 547 12.83 35.16 -9.87
C TYR A 547 14.07 34.34 -9.57
N LYS A 548 15.09 34.50 -10.40
CA LYS A 548 16.26 33.62 -10.42
C LYS A 548 17.53 34.46 -10.41
N SER A 549 18.51 34.02 -9.63
CA SER A 549 19.87 34.53 -9.59
C SER A 549 20.84 33.33 -9.59
N PRO A 550 22.15 33.53 -9.78
CA PRO A 550 23.10 32.42 -9.83
C PRO A 550 23.14 31.57 -8.55
N THR A 551 22.80 32.16 -7.39
CA THR A 551 22.91 31.52 -6.07
C THR A 551 21.58 31.40 -5.34
N ALA A 552 20.49 31.97 -5.86
CA ALA A 552 19.20 31.94 -5.20
C ALA A 552 18.04 31.97 -6.20
N ALA A 553 16.93 31.34 -5.86
CA ALA A 553 15.70 31.37 -6.63
C ALA A 553 14.48 31.54 -5.72
N HIS A 554 13.60 32.46 -6.09
CA HIS A 554 12.31 32.69 -5.42
C HIS A 554 11.19 32.26 -6.36
N VAL A 555 10.31 31.38 -5.89
CA VAL A 555 9.11 30.96 -6.62
C VAL A 555 7.93 31.26 -5.73
N PHE A 556 7.02 32.11 -6.17
CA PHE A 556 5.84 32.45 -5.38
C PHE A 556 4.59 32.45 -6.26
N SER A 557 3.46 32.19 -5.65
CA SER A 557 2.16 32.17 -6.28
C SER A 557 1.11 32.80 -5.37
N PHE A 558 0.12 33.40 -5.99
CA PHE A 558 -1.01 34.04 -5.32
C PHE A 558 -2.23 33.98 -6.22
N SER A 559 -3.43 34.06 -5.63
CA SER A 559 -4.67 33.92 -6.38
C SER A 559 -5.03 35.14 -7.20
N THR A 560 -5.65 34.91 -8.36
CA THR A 560 -6.24 35.96 -9.20
C THR A 560 -7.56 35.51 -9.78
N SER A 561 -8.53 36.43 -9.83
CA SER A 561 -9.87 36.22 -10.41
C SER A 561 -10.26 37.31 -11.39
N ASP A 562 -9.34 38.22 -11.73
CA ASP A 562 -9.62 39.36 -12.60
C ASP A 562 -9.69 38.95 -14.08
N LEU A 563 -10.91 38.77 -14.56
CA LEU A 563 -11.21 38.41 -15.95
C LEU A 563 -10.77 39.49 -16.96
N ASN A 564 -10.57 40.74 -16.54
CA ASN A 564 -10.06 41.80 -17.43
C ASN A 564 -8.56 41.65 -17.69
N LEU A 565 -7.81 41.11 -16.72
CA LEU A 565 -6.38 40.87 -16.83
C LEU A 565 -6.06 39.47 -17.39
N PHE A 566 -6.94 38.51 -17.10
CA PHE A 566 -6.78 37.09 -17.45
C PHE A 566 -8.10 36.54 -18.03
N PRO A 567 -8.36 36.74 -19.33
CA PRO A 567 -9.62 36.33 -19.97
C PRO A 567 -9.78 34.82 -20.10
N LEU A 568 -8.68 34.05 -19.98
CA LEU A 568 -8.67 32.60 -20.08
C LEU A 568 -9.02 31.90 -18.75
N ILE A 569 -9.32 32.65 -17.68
CA ILE A 569 -9.72 32.05 -16.40
C ILE A 569 -11.02 31.26 -16.59
N PRO A 570 -11.03 29.94 -16.30
CA PRO A 570 -12.24 29.15 -16.40
C PRO A 570 -13.21 29.50 -15.27
N SER A 571 -14.51 29.49 -15.60
CA SER A 571 -15.59 29.61 -14.60
C SER A 571 -15.47 28.52 -13.53
N ALA A 572 -15.95 28.81 -12.33
CA ALA A 572 -16.03 27.80 -11.27
C ALA A 572 -17.03 26.70 -11.68
N GLU A 573 -16.57 25.45 -11.68
CA GLU A 573 -17.38 24.28 -11.98
C GLU A 573 -18.03 23.78 -10.69
N LEU A 574 -19.36 23.72 -10.62
CA LEU A 574 -20.04 23.11 -9.47
C LEU A 574 -19.81 21.58 -9.50
N PRO A 575 -19.48 20.93 -8.37
CA PRO A 575 -19.56 21.40 -6.98
C PRO A 575 -18.27 22.02 -6.39
N THR A 576 -17.25 22.28 -7.20
CA THR A 576 -15.92 22.76 -6.76
C THR A 576 -15.98 24.19 -6.21
N ILE A 577 -15.39 24.40 -5.03
CA ILE A 577 -15.28 25.71 -4.39
C ILE A 577 -13.97 26.38 -4.83
N ARG A 578 -14.06 27.51 -5.53
CA ARG A 578 -12.91 28.36 -5.82
C ARG A 578 -12.40 29.00 -4.52
N THR A 579 -11.18 28.68 -4.15
CA THR A 579 -10.48 29.23 -2.98
C THR A 579 -9.48 30.32 -3.38
N HIS A 580 -9.13 31.13 -2.39
CA HIS A 580 -8.15 32.21 -2.53
C HIS A 580 -6.87 31.83 -1.77
N VAL A 581 -5.73 31.99 -2.44
CA VAL A 581 -4.39 31.81 -1.89
C VAL A 581 -3.76 33.20 -1.83
N ASP A 582 -3.54 33.72 -0.62
CA ASP A 582 -2.96 35.05 -0.45
C ASP A 582 -1.49 35.08 -0.86
N LEU A 583 -0.73 34.06 -0.45
CA LEU A 583 0.65 33.86 -0.85
C LEU A 583 1.06 32.40 -0.59
N HIS A 584 1.80 31.81 -1.51
CA HIS A 584 2.45 30.52 -1.33
C HIS A 584 3.77 30.53 -2.08
N GLY A 585 4.89 30.09 -1.51
CA GLY A 585 6.15 30.12 -2.23
C GLY A 585 7.36 29.49 -1.56
N PHE A 586 8.42 29.35 -2.35
CA PHE A 586 9.72 28.83 -1.99
C PHE A 586 10.79 29.91 -2.16
N ALA A 587 11.64 30.09 -1.16
CA ALA A 587 12.92 30.77 -1.29
C ALA A 587 14.03 29.72 -1.19
N ILE A 588 14.86 29.63 -2.22
CA ILE A 588 15.94 28.65 -2.33
C ILE A 588 17.25 29.44 -2.40
N GLU A 589 18.20 29.13 -1.53
CA GLU A 589 19.49 29.81 -1.48
C GLU A 589 20.63 28.79 -1.36
N ALA A 590 21.67 28.95 -2.19
CA ALA A 590 22.91 28.20 -2.07
C ALA A 590 23.70 28.72 -0.86
N LEU A 591 23.97 27.84 0.10
CA LEU A 591 24.80 28.15 1.25
C LEU A 591 26.27 28.03 0.84
N HIS A 592 27.01 29.12 1.00
CA HIS A 592 28.44 29.11 0.74
C HIS A 592 29.17 28.22 1.78
N PRO A 593 30.20 27.42 1.40
CA PRO A 593 30.92 26.51 2.31
C PRO A 593 31.65 27.16 3.50
N GLN A 594 31.51 28.47 3.72
CA GLN A 594 32.21 29.22 4.76
C GLN A 594 31.36 29.56 6.00
N LEU A 595 30.06 29.25 6.03
CA LEU A 595 29.25 29.41 7.24
C LEU A 595 29.39 28.21 8.19
N ARG A 596 30.60 28.06 8.75
CA ARG A 596 30.80 27.36 10.03
C ARG A 596 30.90 28.40 11.14
N TYR A 597 29.80 28.80 11.79
CA TYR A 597 29.86 29.34 13.15
C TYR A 597 28.53 29.16 13.91
N LEU A 598 28.44 28.12 14.73
CA LEU A 598 28.00 28.24 16.13
C LEU A 598 28.66 27.13 16.97
N PRO A 599 29.06 27.44 18.22
CA PRO A 599 30.14 26.76 18.91
C PRO A 599 29.62 25.53 19.69
N CYS A 600 30.16 24.36 19.35
CA CYS A 600 30.06 23.19 20.21
C CYS A 600 30.99 23.40 21.42
N LEU A 601 30.41 23.53 22.62
CA LEU A 601 31.16 23.48 23.86
C LEU A 601 31.64 22.04 24.10
N SER A 602 32.96 21.87 23.98
CA SER A 602 33.84 20.88 24.61
C SER A 602 33.57 19.38 24.38
N ASN A 603 34.34 18.76 23.47
CA ASN A 603 35.36 17.74 23.85
C ASN A 603 36.33 17.48 22.66
N PRO A 604 37.67 17.54 22.81
CA PRO A 604 38.58 17.53 21.67
C PRO A 604 39.30 16.18 21.50
N LEU A 605 38.77 15.26 20.70
CA LEU A 605 39.54 14.11 20.19
C LEU A 605 38.95 13.58 18.87
N LEU A 606 39.39 14.13 17.74
CA LEU A 606 39.92 13.43 16.55
C LEU A 606 39.94 14.40 15.35
N PRO A 607 41.12 14.75 14.79
CA PRO A 607 41.22 15.32 13.46
C PRO A 607 41.39 14.21 12.42
N THR A 608 41.13 14.58 11.16
CA THR A 608 41.49 13.87 9.91
C THR A 608 40.66 12.65 9.53
N LEU A 609 39.67 12.87 8.67
CA LEU A 609 39.49 12.17 7.38
C LEU A 609 38.33 12.83 6.61
N LEU A 610 38.44 12.81 5.28
CA LEU A 610 37.49 13.32 4.26
C LEU A 610 37.70 14.80 3.84
N ARG A 611 38.77 15.03 3.08
CA ARG A 611 38.72 15.94 1.93
C ARG A 611 37.96 15.20 0.80
N GLY A 612 36.69 15.57 0.61
CA GLY A 612 35.90 15.29 -0.60
C GLY A 612 35.59 16.62 -1.33
N PRO A 613 35.11 16.57 -2.58
CA PRO A 613 34.76 17.78 -3.33
C PRO A 613 33.63 18.53 -2.61
N VAL A 614 33.63 19.86 -2.74
CA VAL A 614 32.69 20.79 -2.10
C VAL A 614 31.26 20.30 -2.30
N GLU A 615 30.62 19.82 -1.23
CA GLU A 615 29.22 19.45 -1.24
C GLU A 615 28.39 20.73 -1.23
N ASP A 616 27.61 20.96 -2.28
CA ASP A 616 26.68 22.09 -2.35
C ASP A 616 25.60 21.91 -1.27
N LEU A 617 25.51 22.89 -0.38
CA LEU A 617 24.48 23.01 0.63
C LEU A 617 23.42 23.98 0.12
N VAL A 618 22.14 23.62 0.21
CA VAL A 618 21.03 24.48 -0.21
C VAL A 618 20.01 24.59 0.90
N GLU A 619 19.65 25.83 1.24
CA GLU A 619 18.53 26.14 2.12
C GLU A 619 17.27 26.35 1.28
N CYS A 620 16.17 25.72 1.70
CA CYS A 620 14.86 25.89 1.10
C CYS A 620 13.87 26.30 2.18
N LEU A 621 13.19 27.42 1.94
CA LEU A 621 12.21 28.00 2.84
C LEU A 621 10.85 28.05 2.14
N LEU A 622 9.86 27.35 2.70
CA LEU A 622 8.47 27.32 2.22
C LEU A 622 7.60 28.23 3.07
N LEU A 623 6.88 29.13 2.42
CA LEU A 623 5.84 29.99 3.00
C LEU A 623 4.47 29.55 2.49
N TRP A 624 3.53 29.30 3.39
CA TRP A 624 2.14 28.91 3.10
C TRP A 624 1.18 29.68 4.00
#